data_AF-A0A7J4IX78-F1
#
_entry.id   AF-A0A7J4IX78-F1
#
_cell.length_a   1.000
_cell.length_b   1.000
_cell.length_c   1.000
_cell.angle_alpha   90.00
_cell.angle_beta   90.00
_cell.angle_gamma   90.00
#
_symmetry.space_group_name_H-M   'P 1'
#
loop_
_entity.id
_entity.type
_entity.pdbx_description
1 polymer ?
#
loop_
_entity_poly.entity_id
_entity_poly.type
_entity_poly.pdbx_seq_one_letter_code
_entity_poly.pdbx_strand_id
1 'polypeptide(L)'
;MKGPQVALPTPYAAEPETNSNKSRAYSKRIARIDSQRKFWTKVSTIRYMPSIRFWFSIAAPASAGVILTNWEYSSVEIAIIFFSILSILLLPPHFSSLFAKMSARHRLQLRIEGFKSKEAYPGVERILNTLHERILRERVRLFSAILSALSLFAVWEIETGYVLGQILVSFSVILGFISWLNTFYLEGSIPMRSNKFPLLSLHAPTLHESVLNRVLTDVLVAHLDPETAGSWDDWTMLLEEKVRDGHSPSAALEHMLTALHLNDRGLLTSEEMMSSIREVYKISALDKLTDTTAKINIVSIQSLLAHTRAWQPGLFRLIDRLHDASKNGELTLSENKWRTDLDLPPRSSDGQSDLFVMVHNGGDSDMTIEVEIVTAHGEPEVQTLRVPCKRTRIKELVTLDGLLDSALVLWIGLAWPSTVSGPHPVQVTINGDDGNTLSSTIVQTTLTSSLHPESAGVRMADAAEEVRRLALSVSE
;
A
#
# COMPACT_ATOMS: atom_id res chain seq x y z
N MET A 1 -22.50 -44.89 -32.84
CA MET A 1 -22.96 -43.61 -32.26
C MET A 1 -22.12 -43.33 -31.03
N LYS A 2 -21.17 -42.38 -31.11
CA LYS A 2 -20.42 -41.91 -29.93
C LYS A 2 -21.28 -40.86 -29.24
N GLY A 3 -21.57 -41.05 -27.95
CA GLY A 3 -22.33 -40.11 -27.13
C GLY A 3 -21.61 -38.75 -27.01
N PRO A 4 -22.32 -37.68 -26.63
CA PRO A 4 -21.73 -36.35 -26.55
C PRO A 4 -20.67 -36.34 -25.45
N GLN A 5 -19.42 -36.04 -25.83
CA GLN A 5 -18.35 -35.77 -24.87
C GLN A 5 -18.73 -34.52 -24.08
N VAL A 6 -18.88 -34.66 -22.77
CA VAL A 6 -19.03 -33.52 -21.86
C VAL A 6 -17.72 -32.74 -21.94
N ALA A 7 -17.77 -31.53 -22.50
CA ALA A 7 -16.63 -30.65 -22.59
C ALA A 7 -16.11 -30.34 -21.18
N LEU A 8 -14.84 -30.63 -20.94
CA LEU A 8 -14.17 -30.22 -19.71
C LEU A 8 -14.27 -28.70 -19.57
N PRO A 9 -14.47 -28.16 -18.35
CA PRO A 9 -14.40 -26.72 -18.13
C PRO A 9 -13.01 -26.24 -18.53
N THR A 10 -12.91 -25.47 -19.63
CA THR A 10 -11.64 -24.89 -20.05
C THR A 10 -11.32 -23.72 -19.13
N PRO A 11 -10.16 -23.70 -18.45
CA PRO A 11 -9.74 -22.56 -17.62
C PRO A 11 -9.47 -21.31 -18.44
N TYR A 12 -9.34 -21.47 -19.76
CA TYR A 12 -9.27 -20.39 -20.74
C TYR A 12 -10.69 -20.14 -21.25
N ALA A 13 -11.31 -19.07 -20.75
CA ALA A 13 -12.48 -18.52 -21.40
C ALA A 13 -12.09 -18.14 -22.83
N ALA A 14 -12.82 -18.62 -23.83
CA ALA A 14 -12.72 -18.08 -25.19
C ALA A 14 -12.83 -16.54 -25.11
N GLU A 15 -12.00 -15.85 -25.89
CA GLU A 15 -11.97 -14.39 -25.95
C GLU A 15 -13.40 -13.86 -26.03
N PRO A 16 -13.89 -13.11 -25.03
CA PRO A 16 -15.23 -12.58 -25.09
C PRO A 16 -15.26 -11.55 -26.22
N GLU A 17 -16.16 -11.74 -27.18
CA GLU A 17 -16.45 -10.74 -28.20
C GLU A 17 -16.58 -9.36 -27.55
N THR A 18 -15.74 -8.44 -28.02
CA THR A 18 -15.53 -7.06 -27.57
C THR A 18 -16.82 -6.24 -27.73
N ASN A 19 -17.75 -6.43 -26.80
CA ASN A 19 -18.96 -5.61 -26.70
C ASN A 19 -18.64 -4.27 -26.04
N SER A 20 -18.14 -3.31 -26.82
CA SER A 20 -17.83 -1.92 -26.40
C SER A 20 -19.00 -1.23 -25.67
N ASN A 21 -20.24 -1.60 -25.98
CA ASN A 21 -21.43 -1.11 -25.27
C ASN A 21 -21.52 -1.62 -23.82
N LYS A 22 -21.10 -2.86 -23.54
CA LYS A 22 -21.11 -3.44 -22.19
C LYS A 22 -20.03 -2.81 -21.32
N SER A 23 -18.83 -2.59 -21.86
CA SER A 23 -17.73 -1.91 -21.13
C SER A 23 -18.10 -0.46 -20.79
N ARG A 24 -18.72 0.27 -21.72
CA ARG A 24 -19.18 1.65 -21.50
C ARG A 24 -20.33 1.75 -20.50
N ALA A 25 -21.26 0.79 -20.48
CA ALA A 25 -22.32 0.74 -19.48
C ALA A 25 -21.75 0.47 -18.07
N TYR A 26 -20.75 -0.42 -17.98
CA TYR A 26 -20.11 -0.79 -16.73
C TYR A 26 -19.23 0.33 -16.17
N SER A 27 -18.46 1.04 -17.02
CA SER A 27 -17.67 2.21 -16.60
C SER A 27 -18.57 3.34 -16.07
N LYS A 28 -19.72 3.61 -16.70
CA LYS A 28 -20.72 4.55 -16.18
C LYS A 28 -21.26 4.13 -14.82
N ARG A 29 -21.51 2.83 -14.60
CA ARG A 29 -21.95 2.30 -13.30
C ARG A 29 -20.90 2.54 -12.22
N ILE A 30 -19.63 2.30 -12.53
CA ILE A 30 -18.51 2.56 -11.62
C ILE A 30 -18.45 4.05 -11.29
N ALA A 31 -18.50 4.93 -12.29
CA ALA A 31 -18.47 6.37 -12.08
C ALA A 31 -19.61 6.86 -11.18
N ARG A 32 -20.83 6.29 -11.34
CA ARG A 32 -21.98 6.60 -10.47
C ARG A 32 -21.76 6.14 -9.03
N ILE A 33 -21.18 4.97 -8.80
CA ILE A 33 -20.91 4.46 -7.46
C ILE A 33 -19.75 5.22 -6.81
N ASP A 34 -18.75 5.59 -7.61
CA ASP A 34 -17.61 6.40 -7.21
C ASP A 34 -18.03 7.82 -6.79
N SER A 35 -18.96 8.44 -7.51
CA SER A 35 -19.49 9.76 -7.14
C SER A 35 -20.25 9.70 -5.82
N GLN A 36 -21.02 8.64 -5.57
CA GLN A 36 -21.66 8.39 -4.27
C GLN A 36 -20.62 8.20 -3.16
N ARG A 37 -19.57 7.39 -3.40
CA ARG A 37 -18.46 7.25 -2.44
C ARG A 37 -17.88 8.61 -2.09
N LYS A 38 -17.52 9.42 -3.09
CA LYS A 38 -16.92 10.76 -2.91
C LYS A 38 -17.83 11.68 -2.11
N PHE A 39 -19.13 11.72 -2.44
CA PHE A 39 -20.12 12.52 -1.74
C PHE A 39 -20.21 12.15 -0.24
N TRP A 40 -20.43 10.86 0.06
CA TRP A 40 -20.58 10.41 1.45
C TRP A 40 -19.29 10.50 2.25
N THR A 41 -18.13 10.26 1.62
CA THR A 41 -16.83 10.50 2.25
C THR A 41 -16.65 11.96 2.60
N LYS A 42 -16.95 12.89 1.67
CA LYS A 42 -16.86 14.34 1.92
C LYS A 42 -17.74 14.78 3.08
N VAL A 43 -18.98 14.28 3.15
CA VAL A 43 -19.91 14.56 4.26
C VAL A 43 -19.38 14.00 5.58
N SER A 44 -18.82 12.79 5.57
CA SER A 44 -18.24 12.17 6.77
C SER A 44 -16.95 12.85 7.25
N THR A 45 -16.16 13.47 6.35
CA THR A 45 -14.85 14.06 6.67
C THR A 45 -14.89 15.57 6.92
N ILE A 46 -16.08 16.19 7.03
CA ILE A 46 -16.17 17.61 7.39
C ILE A 46 -15.40 17.86 8.70
N ARG A 47 -14.61 18.94 8.74
CA ARG A 47 -13.56 19.22 9.75
C ARG A 47 -13.90 18.85 11.20
N TYR A 48 -15.12 19.13 11.66
CA TYR A 48 -15.55 18.87 13.05
C TYR A 48 -16.42 17.62 13.22
N MET A 49 -16.87 17.00 12.14
CA MET A 49 -17.82 15.89 12.17
C MET A 49 -17.27 14.61 12.85
N PRO A 50 -16.00 14.20 12.66
CA PRO A 50 -15.40 13.11 13.43
C PRO A 50 -15.41 13.37 14.94
N SER A 51 -15.00 14.58 15.36
CA SER A 51 -14.95 14.95 16.78
C SER A 51 -16.33 15.00 17.41
N ILE A 52 -17.33 15.53 16.71
CA ILE A 52 -18.73 15.56 17.18
C ILE A 52 -19.22 14.12 17.39
N ARG A 53 -19.01 13.22 16.42
CA ARG A 53 -19.38 11.80 16.55
C ARG A 53 -18.71 11.14 17.76
N PHE A 54 -17.43 11.42 17.98
CA PHE A 54 -16.69 10.91 19.13
C PHE A 54 -17.32 11.35 20.47
N TRP A 55 -17.58 12.65 20.64
CA TRP A 55 -18.17 13.15 21.89
C TRP A 55 -19.60 12.65 22.12
N PHE A 56 -20.43 12.59 21.07
CA PHE A 56 -21.78 12.03 21.19
C PHE A 56 -21.77 10.52 21.50
N SER A 57 -20.76 9.78 21.02
CA SER A 57 -20.61 8.36 21.35
C SER A 57 -20.26 8.11 22.82
N ILE A 58 -19.70 9.10 23.52
CA ILE A 58 -19.47 9.07 24.97
C ILE A 58 -20.70 9.57 25.73
N ALA A 59 -21.28 10.68 25.28
CA ALA A 59 -22.41 11.33 25.95
C ALA A 59 -23.65 10.44 26.00
N ALA A 60 -23.93 9.68 24.92
CA ALA A 60 -25.08 8.79 24.86
C ALA A 60 -25.07 7.68 25.94
N PRO A 61 -24.06 6.80 26.04
CA PRO A 61 -24.01 5.81 27.11
C PRO A 61 -23.90 6.43 28.51
N ALA A 62 -23.22 7.57 28.67
CA ALA A 62 -23.15 8.27 29.95
C ALA A 62 -24.53 8.75 30.42
N SER A 63 -25.34 9.32 29.51
CA SER A 63 -26.70 9.76 29.83
C SER A 63 -27.62 8.61 30.23
N ALA A 64 -27.51 7.45 29.58
CA ALA A 64 -28.24 6.25 29.97
C ALA A 64 -27.73 5.66 31.30
N GLY A 65 -26.42 5.75 31.57
CA GLY A 65 -25.81 5.31 32.83
C GLY A 65 -26.29 6.11 34.03
N VAL A 66 -26.51 7.42 33.86
CA VAL A 66 -27.06 8.30 34.92
C VAL A 66 -28.47 7.85 35.33
N ILE A 67 -29.28 7.32 34.41
CA ILE A 67 -30.63 6.79 34.73
C ILE A 67 -30.56 5.65 35.74
N LEU A 68 -29.52 4.80 35.67
CA LEU A 68 -29.36 3.69 36.62
C LEU A 68 -29.03 4.15 38.04
N THR A 69 -28.52 5.37 38.22
CA THR A 69 -28.19 5.93 39.54
C THR A 69 -29.37 6.59 40.25
N ASN A 70 -30.55 6.63 39.61
CA ASN A 70 -31.76 7.30 40.11
C ASN A 70 -31.52 8.77 40.52
N TRP A 71 -30.68 9.48 39.79
CA TRP A 71 -30.41 10.89 40.07
C TRP A 71 -31.62 11.77 39.70
N GLU A 72 -31.94 12.77 40.52
CA GLU A 72 -33.10 13.68 40.38
C GLU A 72 -33.19 14.41 39.03
N TYR A 73 -32.07 14.66 38.36
CA TYR A 73 -32.02 15.32 37.04
C TYR A 73 -31.96 14.33 35.87
N SER A 74 -32.12 13.04 36.14
CA SER A 74 -32.06 12.02 35.11
C SER A 74 -33.36 11.97 34.31
N SER A 75 -33.27 12.15 32.99
CA SER A 75 -34.42 12.01 32.08
C SER A 75 -34.15 11.04 30.94
N VAL A 76 -35.10 10.11 30.74
CA VAL A 76 -35.05 9.13 29.65
C VAL A 76 -35.13 9.82 28.28
N GLU A 77 -35.88 10.91 28.20
CA GLU A 77 -36.04 11.72 26.99
C GLU A 77 -34.71 12.27 26.46
N ILE A 78 -33.85 12.80 27.35
CA ILE A 78 -32.53 13.31 26.94
C ILE A 78 -31.65 12.18 26.41
N ALA A 79 -31.67 11.00 27.04
CA ALA A 79 -30.91 9.85 26.58
C ALA A 79 -31.41 9.37 25.20
N ILE A 80 -32.73 9.35 24.96
CA ILE A 80 -33.31 9.05 23.64
C ILE A 80 -32.83 10.06 22.59
N ILE A 81 -32.84 11.36 22.91
CA ILE A 81 -32.37 12.41 22.01
C ILE A 81 -30.89 12.19 21.65
N PHE A 82 -30.02 11.91 22.63
CA PHE A 82 -28.60 11.67 22.36
C PHE A 82 -28.36 10.44 21.48
N PHE A 83 -29.02 9.31 21.75
CA PHE A 83 -28.89 8.12 20.91
C PHE A 83 -29.51 8.31 19.51
N SER A 84 -30.57 9.11 19.39
CA SER A 84 -31.19 9.45 18.10
C SER A 84 -30.28 10.33 17.25
N ILE A 85 -29.70 11.38 17.84
CA ILE A 85 -28.73 12.26 17.18
C ILE A 85 -27.49 11.45 16.76
N LEU A 86 -26.97 10.60 17.66
CA LEU A 86 -25.84 9.72 17.36
C LEU A 86 -26.16 8.81 16.15
N SER A 87 -27.34 8.19 16.12
CA SER A 87 -27.76 7.32 15.01
C SER A 87 -27.77 8.07 13.66
N ILE A 88 -28.25 9.32 13.64
CA ILE A 88 -28.26 10.16 12.43
C ILE A 88 -26.83 10.51 12.00
N LEU A 89 -25.97 10.90 12.94
CA LEU A 89 -24.57 11.23 12.67
C LEU A 89 -23.76 10.03 12.12
N LEU A 90 -24.18 8.80 12.43
CA LEU A 90 -23.52 7.57 11.99
C LEU A 90 -23.97 7.10 10.59
N LEU A 91 -25.01 7.68 9.98
CA LEU A 91 -25.46 7.31 8.64
C LEU A 91 -24.43 7.64 7.53
N PRO A 92 -23.86 8.87 7.46
CA PRO A 92 -22.86 9.19 6.44
C PRO A 92 -21.63 8.26 6.40
N PRO A 93 -20.94 7.95 7.52
CA PRO A 93 -19.80 7.04 7.50
C PRO A 93 -20.18 5.61 7.12
N HIS A 94 -21.35 5.12 7.54
CA HIS A 94 -21.87 3.81 7.11
C HIS A 94 -22.05 3.76 5.59
N PHE A 95 -22.73 4.75 5.00
CA PHE A 95 -22.89 4.81 3.54
C PHE A 95 -21.54 4.96 2.81
N SER A 96 -20.63 5.81 3.31
CA SER A 96 -19.28 5.93 2.76
C SER A 96 -18.56 4.57 2.69
N SER A 97 -18.60 3.79 3.78
CA SER A 97 -17.99 2.45 3.81
C SER A 97 -18.64 1.47 2.84
N LEU A 98 -19.97 1.50 2.71
CA LEU A 98 -20.73 0.65 1.79
C LEU A 98 -20.38 0.96 0.33
N PHE A 99 -20.40 2.24 -0.05
CA PHE A 99 -20.04 2.67 -1.40
C PHE A 99 -18.56 2.45 -1.70
N ALA A 100 -17.68 2.52 -0.70
CA ALA A 100 -16.26 2.16 -0.83
C ALA A 100 -16.08 0.69 -1.23
N LYS A 101 -16.71 -0.26 -0.51
CA LYS A 101 -16.66 -1.69 -0.89
C LYS A 101 -17.29 -1.97 -2.25
N MET A 102 -18.44 -1.37 -2.55
CA MET A 102 -19.08 -1.54 -3.86
C MET A 102 -18.21 -0.97 -5.00
N SER A 103 -17.59 0.19 -4.78
CA SER A 103 -16.66 0.81 -5.72
C SER A 103 -15.44 -0.08 -5.96
N ALA A 104 -14.80 -0.55 -4.89
CA ALA A 104 -13.63 -1.45 -4.97
C ALA A 104 -13.97 -2.75 -5.70
N ARG A 105 -15.06 -3.42 -5.32
CA ARG A 105 -15.49 -4.68 -5.96
C ARG A 105 -15.75 -4.48 -7.45
N HIS A 106 -16.46 -3.43 -7.85
CA HIS A 106 -16.72 -3.19 -9.28
C HIS A 106 -15.45 -2.81 -10.05
N ARG A 107 -14.51 -2.06 -9.44
CA ARG A 107 -13.21 -1.72 -10.03
C ARG A 107 -12.33 -2.95 -10.22
N LEU A 108 -12.35 -3.91 -9.29
CA LEU A 108 -11.59 -5.15 -9.34
C LEU A 108 -12.23 -6.20 -10.26
N GLN A 109 -13.55 -6.18 -10.40
CA GLN A 109 -14.30 -7.02 -11.34
C GLN A 109 -14.23 -6.52 -12.79
N LEU A 110 -13.59 -5.36 -13.04
CA LEU A 110 -13.34 -4.91 -14.40
C LEU A 110 -12.41 -5.89 -15.11
N ARG A 111 -13.00 -6.64 -16.04
CA ARG A 111 -12.28 -7.29 -17.13
C ARG A 111 -11.95 -6.20 -18.15
N ILE A 112 -10.80 -5.55 -18.00
CA ILE A 112 -10.29 -4.65 -19.03
C ILE A 112 -9.74 -5.54 -20.14
N GLU A 113 -10.23 -5.31 -21.36
CA GLU A 113 -9.69 -5.75 -22.66
C GLU A 113 -8.66 -6.89 -22.59
N GLY A 114 -9.14 -8.14 -22.65
CA GLY A 114 -8.29 -9.32 -22.80
C GLY A 114 -7.66 -9.88 -21.51
N PHE A 115 -7.57 -9.11 -20.42
CA PHE A 115 -6.93 -9.59 -19.19
C PHE A 115 -7.87 -10.37 -18.26
N LYS A 116 -7.28 -11.30 -17.49
CA LYS A 116 -7.92 -12.05 -16.40
C LYS A 116 -8.54 -11.07 -15.38
N SER A 117 -9.58 -11.50 -14.65
CA SER A 117 -10.18 -10.70 -13.57
C SER A 117 -9.07 -10.13 -12.67
N LYS A 118 -9.10 -8.82 -12.39
CA LYS A 118 -8.13 -8.19 -11.47
C LYS A 118 -8.27 -8.74 -10.05
N GLU A 119 -9.33 -9.50 -9.76
CA GLU A 119 -9.49 -10.27 -8.51
C GLU A 119 -8.36 -11.29 -8.28
N ALA A 120 -7.69 -11.77 -9.34
CA ALA A 120 -6.56 -12.69 -9.22
C ALA A 120 -5.23 -11.99 -8.91
N TYR A 121 -5.21 -10.65 -8.85
CA TYR A 121 -4.00 -9.91 -8.55
C TYR A 121 -3.60 -10.08 -7.07
N PRO A 122 -2.30 -10.25 -6.77
CA PRO A 122 -1.83 -10.41 -5.40
C PRO A 122 -2.25 -9.24 -4.48
N GLY A 123 -2.63 -9.55 -3.24
CA GLY A 123 -3.03 -8.55 -2.24
C GLY A 123 -4.47 -8.01 -2.36
N VAL A 124 -5.25 -8.42 -3.38
CA VAL A 124 -6.66 -7.98 -3.53
C VAL A 124 -7.55 -8.48 -2.39
N GLU A 125 -7.29 -9.69 -1.89
CA GLU A 125 -8.03 -10.26 -0.76
C GLU A 125 -7.94 -9.35 0.47
N ARG A 126 -6.75 -8.78 0.75
CA ARG A 126 -6.54 -7.84 1.85
C ARG A 126 -7.40 -6.59 1.68
N ILE A 127 -7.44 -6.02 0.47
CA ILE A 127 -8.28 -4.84 0.18
C ILE A 127 -9.74 -5.16 0.49
N LEU A 128 -10.25 -6.28 -0.01
CA LEU A 128 -11.64 -6.69 0.17
C LEU A 128 -11.95 -7.02 1.62
N ASN A 129 -11.05 -7.68 2.33
CA ASN A 129 -11.21 -8.01 3.74
C ASN A 129 -11.21 -6.76 4.62
N THR A 130 -10.26 -5.84 4.42
CA THR A 130 -10.18 -4.56 5.14
C THR A 130 -11.47 -3.74 4.96
N LEU A 131 -11.99 -3.66 3.73
CA LEU A 131 -13.26 -2.98 3.46
C LEU A 131 -14.46 -3.73 4.06
N HIS A 132 -14.43 -5.06 4.10
CA HIS A 132 -15.48 -5.87 4.67
C HIS A 132 -15.56 -5.73 6.20
N GLU A 133 -14.42 -5.86 6.89
CA GLU A 133 -14.30 -5.65 8.33
C GLU A 133 -14.76 -4.26 8.73
N ARG A 134 -14.40 -3.23 7.94
CA ARG A 134 -14.84 -1.87 8.21
C ARG A 134 -16.35 -1.72 8.12
N ILE A 135 -16.98 -2.25 7.08
CA ILE A 135 -18.45 -2.24 6.97
C ILE A 135 -19.11 -2.98 8.14
N LEU A 136 -18.53 -4.10 8.58
CA LEU A 136 -19.07 -4.84 9.71
C LEU A 136 -19.03 -4.00 10.98
N ARG A 137 -17.90 -3.35 11.28
CA ARG A 137 -17.76 -2.45 12.43
C ARG A 137 -18.68 -1.23 12.34
N GLU A 138 -18.81 -0.64 11.16
CA GLU A 138 -19.74 0.48 10.90
C GLU A 138 -21.21 0.07 11.12
N ARG A 139 -21.59 -1.14 10.70
CA ARG A 139 -22.92 -1.70 10.96
C ARG A 139 -23.16 -1.96 12.43
N VAL A 140 -22.20 -2.59 13.12
CA VAL A 140 -22.30 -2.83 14.57
C VAL A 140 -22.48 -1.51 15.31
N ARG A 141 -21.67 -0.50 14.97
CA ARG A 141 -21.77 0.86 15.50
C ARG A 141 -23.15 1.47 15.28
N LEU A 142 -23.65 1.48 14.04
CA LEU A 142 -24.97 2.03 13.71
C LEU A 142 -26.13 1.28 14.40
N PHE A 143 -26.15 -0.06 14.32
CA PHE A 143 -27.21 -0.86 14.91
C PHE A 143 -27.21 -0.78 16.43
N SER A 144 -26.04 -0.72 17.07
CA SER A 144 -25.96 -0.54 18.52
C SER A 144 -26.57 0.79 18.98
N ALA A 145 -26.36 1.89 18.23
CA ALA A 145 -26.98 3.18 18.53
C ALA A 145 -28.50 3.17 18.31
N ILE A 146 -28.97 2.60 17.21
CA ILE A 146 -30.41 2.51 16.91
C ILE A 146 -31.13 1.62 17.92
N LEU A 147 -30.57 0.45 18.23
CA LEU A 147 -31.17 -0.49 19.16
C LEU A 147 -31.19 0.05 20.60
N SER A 148 -30.18 0.85 20.98
CA SER A 148 -30.17 1.61 22.23
C SER A 148 -31.31 2.64 22.28
N ALA A 149 -31.50 3.42 21.22
CA ALA A 149 -32.59 4.38 21.12
C ALA A 149 -33.97 3.70 21.23
N LEU A 150 -34.16 2.57 20.52
CA LEU A 150 -35.39 1.78 20.57
C LEU A 150 -35.64 1.18 21.96
N SER A 151 -34.59 0.71 22.63
CA SER A 151 -34.68 0.20 24.01
C SER A 151 -35.16 1.29 24.97
N LEU A 152 -34.56 2.48 24.91
CA LEU A 152 -34.97 3.61 25.76
C LEU A 152 -36.37 4.14 25.40
N PHE A 153 -36.72 4.15 24.12
CA PHE A 153 -38.06 4.52 23.66
C PHE A 153 -39.12 3.56 24.21
N ALA A 154 -38.83 2.25 24.25
CA ALA A 154 -39.72 1.27 24.86
C ALA A 154 -39.90 1.50 26.37
N VAL A 155 -38.85 1.95 27.08
CA VAL A 155 -38.97 2.32 28.50
C VAL A 155 -39.87 3.54 28.70
N TRP A 156 -39.86 4.48 27.75
CA TRP A 156 -40.66 5.70 27.82
C TRP A 156 -42.15 5.47 27.49
N GLU A 157 -42.44 4.70 26.44
CA GLU A 157 -43.81 4.51 25.93
C GLU A 157 -44.54 3.32 26.58
N ILE A 158 -43.81 2.25 26.91
CA ILE A 158 -44.40 1.05 27.49
C ILE A 158 -44.26 1.16 29.01
N GLU A 159 -45.34 0.89 29.76
CA GLU A 159 -45.29 0.70 31.21
C GLU A 159 -44.47 -0.55 31.55
N THR A 160 -43.14 -0.43 31.46
CA THR A 160 -42.21 -1.55 31.55
C THR A 160 -42.06 -2.06 32.99
N GLY A 161 -42.61 -1.38 33.99
CA GLY A 161 -42.34 -1.71 35.39
C GLY A 161 -40.85 -1.57 35.74
N TYR A 162 -40.52 -1.73 37.02
CA TYR A 162 -39.18 -1.40 37.51
C TYR A 162 -38.08 -2.32 36.95
N VAL A 163 -38.32 -3.65 36.96
CA VAL A 163 -37.29 -4.64 36.62
C VAL A 163 -36.96 -4.62 35.12
N LEU A 164 -37.97 -4.65 34.26
CA LEU A 164 -37.76 -4.65 32.81
C LEU A 164 -37.17 -3.30 32.36
N GLY A 165 -37.62 -2.18 32.93
CA GLY A 165 -37.05 -0.85 32.67
C GLY A 165 -35.55 -0.79 32.93
N GLN A 166 -35.09 -1.29 34.08
CA GLN A 166 -33.66 -1.34 34.42
C GLN A 166 -32.84 -2.24 33.49
N ILE A 167 -33.41 -3.36 33.04
CA ILE A 167 -32.76 -4.25 32.07
C ILE A 167 -32.59 -3.54 30.73
N LEU A 168 -33.63 -2.86 30.22
CA LEU A 168 -33.57 -2.14 28.95
C LEU A 168 -32.60 -0.95 28.97
N VAL A 169 -32.55 -0.20 30.07
CA VAL A 169 -31.58 0.89 30.26
C VAL A 169 -30.16 0.31 30.33
N SER A 170 -29.94 -0.76 31.10
CA SER A 170 -28.63 -1.43 31.19
C SER A 170 -28.16 -1.97 29.83
N PHE A 171 -29.07 -2.55 29.05
CA PHE A 171 -28.82 -2.99 27.68
C PHE A 171 -28.42 -1.82 26.77
N SER A 172 -29.09 -0.68 26.88
CA SER A 172 -28.73 0.55 26.16
C SER A 172 -27.33 1.07 26.54
N VAL A 173 -26.92 0.96 27.80
CA VAL A 173 -25.57 1.36 28.24
C VAL A 173 -24.51 0.46 27.59
N ILE A 174 -24.71 -0.86 27.62
CA ILE A 174 -23.77 -1.83 27.02
C ILE A 174 -23.64 -1.60 25.51
N LEU A 175 -24.76 -1.44 24.81
CA LEU A 175 -24.76 -1.16 23.37
C LEU A 175 -24.11 0.20 23.06
N GLY A 176 -24.37 1.24 23.86
CA GLY A 176 -23.70 2.53 23.74
C GLY A 176 -22.19 2.45 23.95
N PHE A 177 -21.73 1.61 24.89
CA PHE A 177 -20.30 1.35 25.10
C PHE A 177 -19.66 0.64 23.89
N ILE A 178 -20.34 -0.36 23.31
CA ILE A 178 -19.90 -1.01 22.06
C ILE A 178 -19.82 0.01 20.91
N SER A 179 -20.80 0.92 20.81
CA SER A 179 -20.78 2.01 19.82
C SER A 179 -19.58 2.94 20.01
N TRP A 180 -19.26 3.30 21.25
CA TRP A 180 -18.11 4.14 21.59
C TRP A 180 -16.78 3.48 21.19
N LEU A 181 -16.56 2.21 21.57
CA LEU A 181 -15.35 1.48 21.19
C LEU A 181 -15.18 1.42 19.66
N ASN A 182 -16.24 1.09 18.92
CA ASN A 182 -16.17 1.09 17.46
C ASN A 182 -15.92 2.49 16.89
N THR A 183 -16.44 3.55 17.51
CA THR A 183 -16.17 4.94 17.10
C THR A 183 -14.69 5.28 17.27
N PHE A 184 -14.07 4.90 18.39
CA PHE A 184 -12.65 5.11 18.64
C PHE A 184 -11.78 4.47 17.54
N TYR A 185 -12.05 3.21 17.17
CA TYR A 185 -11.31 2.52 16.11
C TYR A 185 -11.58 3.08 14.70
N LEU A 186 -12.82 3.47 14.39
CA LEU A 186 -13.23 3.85 13.03
C LEU A 186 -12.90 5.29 12.64
N GLU A 187 -12.88 6.23 13.59
CA GLU A 187 -12.57 7.63 13.29
C GLU A 187 -11.09 7.88 12.99
N GLY A 188 -10.20 6.98 13.43
CA GLY A 188 -8.75 7.08 13.17
C GLY A 188 -8.35 6.88 11.71
N SER A 189 -9.15 6.20 10.88
CA SER A 189 -8.84 6.02 9.47
C SER A 189 -10.07 5.84 8.58
N ILE A 190 -10.13 6.62 7.50
CA ILE A 190 -11.14 6.48 6.45
C ILE A 190 -10.43 6.01 5.17
N PRO A 191 -10.60 4.76 4.72
CA PRO A 191 -10.04 4.25 3.47
C PRO A 191 -10.59 4.98 2.24
N MET A 192 -9.84 4.88 1.14
CA MET A 192 -10.22 5.40 -0.18
C MET A 192 -10.51 6.93 -0.20
N ARG A 193 -9.75 7.71 0.58
CA ARG A 193 -9.80 9.19 0.55
C ARG A 193 -9.21 9.77 -0.74
N SER A 194 -8.18 9.14 -1.30
CA SER A 194 -7.58 9.60 -2.56
C SER A 194 -8.55 9.41 -3.72
N ASN A 195 -8.71 10.47 -4.52
CA ASN A 195 -9.54 10.44 -5.71
C ASN A 195 -8.84 9.77 -6.89
N LYS A 196 -7.50 9.93 -7.00
CA LYS A 196 -6.68 9.36 -8.08
C LYS A 196 -6.32 7.90 -7.83
N PHE A 197 -5.95 7.56 -6.59
CA PHE A 197 -5.49 6.21 -6.20
C PHE A 197 -6.28 5.70 -4.97
N PRO A 198 -7.56 5.34 -5.13
CA PRO A 198 -8.40 5.00 -3.99
C PRO A 198 -8.01 3.67 -3.32
N LEU A 199 -7.47 2.71 -4.08
CA LEU A 199 -7.16 1.35 -3.59
C LEU A 199 -5.73 1.22 -3.04
N LEU A 200 -4.81 2.09 -3.47
CA LEU A 200 -3.39 2.01 -3.13
C LEU A 200 -3.13 1.95 -1.62
N SER A 201 -3.78 2.81 -0.83
CA SER A 201 -3.65 2.82 0.64
C SER A 201 -4.12 1.54 1.36
N LEU A 202 -4.86 0.66 0.66
CA LEU A 202 -5.39 -0.59 1.20
C LEU A 202 -4.62 -1.81 0.70
N HIS A 203 -3.84 -1.62 -0.35
CA HIS A 203 -3.05 -2.68 -0.96
C HIS A 203 -1.81 -2.92 -0.12
N ALA A 204 -1.45 -4.20 0.03
CA ALA A 204 -0.15 -4.60 0.52
C ALA A 204 0.41 -5.59 -0.49
N PRO A 205 1.65 -5.36 -0.97
CA PRO A 205 2.30 -6.26 -1.90
C PRO A 205 2.56 -7.62 -1.22
N THR A 206 2.47 -8.70 -1.98
CA THR A 206 2.69 -10.06 -1.46
C THR A 206 3.57 -10.93 -2.35
N LEU A 207 3.88 -10.47 -3.57
CA LEU A 207 4.66 -11.21 -4.55
C LEU A 207 5.57 -10.23 -5.30
N HIS A 208 6.84 -10.62 -5.43
CA HIS A 208 7.85 -9.92 -6.20
C HIS A 208 8.88 -10.91 -6.75
N GLU A 209 9.62 -10.51 -7.78
CA GLU A 209 10.76 -11.27 -8.26
C GLU A 209 11.96 -11.07 -7.32
N SER A 210 12.80 -12.10 -7.19
CA SER A 210 13.99 -12.03 -6.33
C SER A 210 15.14 -11.25 -6.97
N VAL A 211 15.17 -11.14 -8.29
CA VAL A 211 16.17 -10.39 -9.05
C VAL A 211 15.50 -9.17 -9.66
N LEU A 212 15.99 -7.97 -9.35
CA LEU A 212 15.48 -6.73 -9.91
C LEU A 212 16.29 -6.36 -11.14
N ASN A 213 15.64 -6.33 -12.31
CA ASN A 213 16.28 -5.90 -13.55
C ASN A 213 16.24 -4.38 -13.68
N ARG A 214 15.12 -3.77 -13.27
CA ARG A 214 14.88 -2.32 -13.25
C ARG A 214 14.57 -1.92 -11.83
N VAL A 215 15.60 -1.49 -11.10
CA VAL A 215 15.57 -1.40 -9.64
C VAL A 215 14.39 -0.58 -9.13
N LEU A 216 14.15 0.62 -9.66
CA LEU A 216 13.06 1.47 -9.19
C LEU A 216 11.71 1.03 -9.77
N THR A 217 11.66 0.68 -11.05
CA THR A 217 10.42 0.31 -11.76
C THR A 217 9.82 -0.98 -11.21
N ASP A 218 10.62 -2.03 -11.07
CA ASP A 218 10.14 -3.34 -10.66
C ASP A 218 9.61 -3.27 -9.21
N VAL A 219 10.29 -2.51 -8.35
CA VAL A 219 9.86 -2.30 -6.96
C VAL A 219 8.63 -1.40 -6.90
N LEU A 220 8.59 -0.31 -7.68
CA LEU A 220 7.41 0.54 -7.79
C LEU A 220 6.18 -0.28 -8.20
N VAL A 221 6.27 -1.02 -9.31
CA VAL A 221 5.18 -1.84 -9.86
C VAL A 221 4.71 -2.91 -8.87
N ALA A 222 5.62 -3.54 -8.14
CA ALA A 222 5.27 -4.52 -7.11
C ALA A 222 4.38 -3.93 -6.00
N HIS A 223 4.49 -2.62 -5.73
CA HIS A 223 3.74 -1.90 -4.70
C HIS A 223 2.50 -1.17 -5.22
N LEU A 224 2.15 -1.32 -6.50
CA LEU A 224 0.95 -0.73 -7.08
C LEU A 224 -0.26 -1.64 -6.87
N ASP A 225 -1.40 -1.02 -6.54
CA ASP A 225 -2.69 -1.71 -6.57
C ASP A 225 -3.06 -2.09 -8.02
N PRO A 226 -3.87 -3.14 -8.24
CA PRO A 226 -4.17 -3.65 -9.59
C PRO A 226 -4.83 -2.63 -10.54
N GLU A 227 -5.49 -1.60 -10.02
CA GLU A 227 -6.02 -0.54 -10.88
C GLU A 227 -4.91 0.41 -11.31
N THR A 228 -4.06 0.82 -10.38
CA THR A 228 -2.93 1.70 -10.66
C THR A 228 -1.87 1.01 -11.51
N ALA A 229 -1.57 -0.27 -11.27
CA ALA A 229 -0.67 -1.08 -12.09
C ALA A 229 -1.15 -1.13 -13.55
N GLY A 230 -2.44 -1.41 -13.79
CA GLY A 230 -2.96 -1.40 -15.17
C GLY A 230 -2.91 -0.02 -15.82
N SER A 231 -3.19 1.06 -15.07
CA SER A 231 -3.03 2.42 -15.60
C SER A 231 -1.56 2.80 -15.83
N TRP A 232 -0.64 2.25 -15.04
CA TRP A 232 0.80 2.40 -15.19
C TRP A 232 1.26 1.75 -16.48
N ASP A 233 0.86 0.50 -16.72
CA ASP A 233 1.21 -0.24 -17.94
C ASP A 233 0.73 0.48 -19.21
N ASP A 234 -0.54 0.93 -19.23
CA ASP A 234 -1.11 1.70 -20.34
C ASP A 234 -0.32 3.01 -20.57
N TRP A 235 0.05 3.69 -19.48
CA TRP A 235 0.78 4.95 -19.53
C TRP A 235 2.23 4.75 -19.98
N THR A 236 2.91 3.72 -19.49
CA THR A 236 4.27 3.36 -19.88
C THR A 236 4.31 3.06 -21.36
N MET A 237 3.39 2.25 -21.89
CA MET A 237 3.31 1.95 -23.33
C MET A 237 3.18 3.22 -24.18
N LEU A 238 2.35 4.18 -23.77
CA LEU A 238 2.22 5.49 -24.45
C LEU A 238 3.46 6.37 -24.33
N LEU A 239 4.29 6.15 -23.32
CA LEU A 239 5.52 6.87 -23.05
C LEU A 239 6.70 6.27 -23.84
N GLU A 240 6.72 4.95 -24.05
CA GLU A 240 7.74 4.24 -24.83
C GLU A 240 7.83 4.77 -26.27
N GLU A 241 6.71 5.08 -26.90
CA GLU A 241 6.67 5.67 -28.25
C GLU A 241 7.31 7.07 -28.34
N LYS A 242 7.49 7.74 -27.19
CA LYS A 242 7.94 9.14 -27.09
C LYS A 242 9.36 9.29 -26.56
N VAL A 243 10.08 8.18 -26.43
CA VAL A 243 11.51 8.16 -26.08
C VAL A 243 12.32 8.74 -27.25
N ARG A 244 13.43 9.42 -26.93
CA ARG A 244 14.38 9.91 -27.94
C ARG A 244 15.19 8.78 -28.55
N ASP A 245 15.58 8.98 -29.80
CA ASP A 245 16.34 7.97 -30.55
C ASP A 245 17.73 7.80 -29.90
N GLY A 246 18.13 6.55 -29.63
CA GLY A 246 19.39 6.21 -28.97
C GLY A 246 19.26 5.73 -27.51
N HIS A 247 18.08 5.87 -26.89
CA HIS A 247 17.80 5.34 -25.55
C HIS A 247 16.82 4.16 -25.61
N SER A 248 17.02 3.16 -24.75
CA SER A 248 16.03 2.11 -24.55
C SER A 248 14.87 2.65 -23.69
N PRO A 249 13.60 2.27 -23.97
CA PRO A 249 12.47 2.79 -23.20
C PRO A 249 12.52 2.42 -21.72
N SER A 250 13.06 1.25 -21.39
CA SER A 250 13.27 0.79 -20.02
C SER A 250 14.29 1.63 -19.27
N ALA A 251 15.46 1.91 -19.86
CA ALA A 251 16.47 2.74 -19.23
C ALA A 251 16.01 4.19 -19.11
N ALA A 252 15.21 4.67 -20.08
CA ALA A 252 14.60 6.00 -20.01
C ALA A 252 13.66 6.17 -18.82
N LEU A 253 12.85 5.15 -18.55
CA LEU A 253 11.95 5.14 -17.41
C LEU A 253 12.73 5.14 -16.09
N GLU A 254 13.74 4.28 -15.96
CA GLU A 254 14.63 4.24 -14.78
C GLU A 254 15.36 5.57 -14.55
N HIS A 255 15.88 6.19 -15.61
CA HIS A 255 16.54 7.48 -15.54
C HIS A 255 15.60 8.57 -15.02
N MET A 256 14.36 8.61 -15.53
CA MET A 256 13.34 9.55 -15.05
C MET A 256 12.98 9.28 -13.58
N LEU A 257 12.74 8.03 -13.19
CA LEU A 257 12.43 7.69 -11.79
C LEU A 257 13.57 8.08 -10.85
N THR A 258 14.82 7.88 -11.29
CA THR A 258 16.01 8.30 -10.55
C THR A 258 16.07 9.82 -10.39
N ALA A 259 15.82 10.59 -11.46
CA ALA A 259 15.79 12.05 -11.39
C ALA A 259 14.69 12.56 -10.45
N LEU A 260 13.51 11.93 -10.48
CA LEU A 260 12.39 12.26 -9.58
C LEU A 260 12.72 11.94 -8.12
N HIS A 261 13.36 10.80 -7.86
CA HIS A 261 13.83 10.42 -6.52
C HIS A 261 14.84 11.43 -5.97
N LEU A 262 15.83 11.83 -6.77
CA LEU A 262 16.83 12.82 -6.37
C LEU A 262 16.21 14.20 -6.12
N ASN A 263 15.18 14.58 -6.90
CA ASN A 263 14.43 15.82 -6.66
C ASN A 263 13.63 15.77 -5.35
N ASP A 264 12.96 14.67 -5.04
CA ASP A 264 12.22 14.49 -3.77
C ASP A 264 13.16 14.59 -2.55
N ARG A 265 14.41 14.14 -2.71
CA ARG A 265 15.47 14.30 -1.69
C ARG A 265 16.04 15.71 -1.58
N GLY A 266 15.66 16.63 -2.46
CA GLY A 266 16.23 17.98 -2.54
C GLY A 266 17.68 18.01 -3.05
N LEU A 267 18.14 16.92 -3.70
CA LEU A 267 19.48 16.83 -4.28
C LEU A 267 19.54 17.41 -5.70
N LEU A 268 18.41 17.43 -6.40
CA LEU A 268 18.23 18.12 -7.68
C LEU A 268 17.16 19.20 -7.56
N THR A 269 17.42 20.36 -8.14
CA THR A 269 16.40 21.39 -8.34
C THR A 269 15.35 20.94 -9.35
N SER A 270 14.16 21.55 -9.32
CA SER A 270 13.10 21.22 -10.28
C SER A 270 13.52 21.52 -11.74
N GLU A 271 14.40 22.49 -11.97
CA GLU A 271 14.93 22.81 -13.29
C GLU A 271 15.91 21.72 -13.78
N GLU A 272 16.82 21.27 -12.91
CA GLU A 272 17.75 20.18 -13.22
C GLU A 272 17.01 18.87 -13.48
N MET A 273 16.01 18.54 -12.64
CA MET A 273 15.15 17.38 -12.84
C MET A 273 14.47 17.40 -14.21
N MET A 274 13.88 18.54 -14.59
CA MET A 274 13.23 18.68 -15.91
C MET A 274 14.23 18.63 -17.06
N SER A 275 15.48 19.08 -16.85
CA SER A 275 16.56 18.93 -17.83
C SER A 275 16.90 17.46 -18.05
N SER A 276 17.11 16.68 -16.98
CA SER A 276 17.40 15.23 -17.07
C SER A 276 16.27 14.47 -17.77
N ILE A 277 15.01 14.79 -17.48
CA ILE A 277 13.86 14.18 -18.18
C ILE A 277 13.85 14.57 -19.67
N ARG A 278 14.21 15.81 -19.99
CA ARG A 278 14.27 16.30 -21.38
C ARG A 278 15.39 15.64 -22.17
N GLU A 279 16.46 15.18 -21.54
CA GLU A 279 17.55 14.47 -22.22
C GLU A 279 17.08 13.16 -22.84
N VAL A 280 16.14 12.46 -22.19
CA VAL A 280 15.70 11.13 -22.62
C VAL A 280 14.36 11.13 -23.36
N TYR A 281 13.47 12.09 -23.07
CA TYR A 281 12.14 12.15 -23.67
C TYR A 281 11.97 13.30 -24.68
N LYS A 282 11.10 13.08 -25.68
CA LYS A 282 10.68 14.12 -26.64
C LYS A 282 9.76 15.14 -25.95
N ILE A 283 9.72 16.38 -26.43
CA ILE A 283 8.91 17.48 -25.84
C ILE A 283 7.43 17.09 -25.69
N SER A 284 6.89 16.34 -26.65
CA SER A 284 5.50 15.87 -26.61
C SER A 284 5.20 14.87 -25.48
N ALA A 285 6.22 14.23 -24.89
CA ALA A 285 6.07 13.43 -23.68
C ALA A 285 6.05 14.33 -22.43
N LEU A 286 6.88 15.37 -22.40
CA LEU A 286 6.92 16.32 -21.28
C LEU A 286 5.55 16.98 -21.07
N ASP A 287 4.86 17.38 -22.14
CA ASP A 287 3.52 17.97 -22.04
C ASP A 287 2.53 17.03 -21.32
N LYS A 288 2.60 15.72 -21.63
CA LYS A 288 1.77 14.68 -20.97
C LYS A 288 2.20 14.46 -19.51
N LEU A 289 3.50 14.52 -19.22
CA LEU A 289 4.06 14.33 -17.88
C LEU A 289 3.66 15.47 -16.93
N THR A 290 3.55 16.69 -17.45
CA THR A 290 3.16 17.88 -16.68
C THR A 290 1.65 18.10 -16.57
N ASP A 291 0.84 17.34 -17.29
CA ASP A 291 -0.61 17.49 -17.27
C ASP A 291 -1.19 17.12 -15.89
N THR A 292 -1.78 18.10 -15.20
CA THR A 292 -2.38 17.92 -13.88
C THR A 292 -3.67 17.09 -13.93
N THR A 293 -4.34 17.06 -15.09
CA THR A 293 -5.59 16.34 -15.30
C THR A 293 -5.37 14.85 -15.51
N ALA A 294 -4.18 14.45 -15.96
CA ALA A 294 -3.80 13.06 -16.12
C ALA A 294 -3.81 12.31 -14.77
N LYS A 295 -4.17 11.01 -14.83
CA LYS A 295 -4.12 10.12 -13.66
C LYS A 295 -2.66 9.94 -13.18
N ILE A 296 -1.74 9.75 -14.13
CA ILE A 296 -0.31 9.64 -13.92
C ILE A 296 0.37 10.86 -14.53
N ASN A 297 1.00 11.65 -13.66
CA ASN A 297 1.79 12.85 -13.93
C ASN A 297 3.00 12.88 -12.97
N ILE A 298 3.93 13.81 -13.18
CA ILE A 298 5.17 13.91 -12.36
C ILE A 298 4.88 13.92 -10.86
N VAL A 299 3.94 14.75 -10.40
CA VAL A 299 3.58 14.86 -8.97
C VAL A 299 3.05 13.54 -8.41
N SER A 300 2.21 12.86 -9.19
CA SER A 300 1.70 11.55 -8.79
C SER A 300 2.79 10.48 -8.78
N ILE A 301 3.74 10.50 -9.73
CA ILE A 301 4.85 9.55 -9.77
C ILE A 301 5.76 9.75 -8.56
N GLN A 302 6.09 11.00 -8.22
CA GLN A 302 6.85 11.32 -7.00
C GLN A 302 6.16 10.76 -5.75
N SER A 303 4.84 10.91 -5.68
CA SER A 303 4.08 10.37 -4.55
C SER A 303 3.95 8.84 -4.56
N LEU A 304 3.93 8.20 -5.73
CA LEU A 304 4.00 6.74 -5.85
C LEU A 304 5.39 6.23 -5.43
N LEU A 305 6.46 6.96 -5.77
CA LEU A 305 7.82 6.67 -5.29
C LEU A 305 7.92 6.85 -3.78
N ALA A 306 7.34 7.91 -3.21
CA ALA A 306 7.28 8.12 -1.76
C ALA A 306 6.50 6.99 -1.05
N HIS A 307 5.35 6.58 -1.59
CA HIS A 307 4.61 5.41 -1.12
C HIS A 307 5.47 4.13 -1.15
N THR A 308 6.18 3.90 -2.25
CA THR A 308 7.08 2.74 -2.40
C THR A 308 8.25 2.79 -1.42
N ARG A 309 8.80 3.98 -1.18
CA ARG A 309 9.85 4.21 -0.18
C ARG A 309 9.39 3.92 1.24
N ALA A 310 8.16 4.28 1.58
CA ALA A 310 7.58 3.95 2.88
C ALA A 310 7.42 2.43 3.08
N TRP A 311 7.12 1.69 2.01
CA TRP A 311 7.07 0.22 2.05
C TRP A 311 8.45 -0.44 2.12
N GLN A 312 9.40 0.03 1.31
CA GLN A 312 10.73 -0.58 1.17
C GLN A 312 11.86 0.39 1.48
N PRO A 313 11.98 0.87 2.72
CA PRO A 313 13.01 1.86 3.07
C PRO A 313 14.44 1.31 2.86
N GLY A 314 14.65 -0.01 3.00
CA GLY A 314 15.98 -0.61 2.92
C GLY A 314 16.63 -0.48 1.54
N LEU A 315 15.86 -0.69 0.47
CA LEU A 315 16.36 -0.45 -0.88
C LEU A 315 16.77 1.01 -1.10
N PHE A 316 15.93 1.95 -0.68
CA PHE A 316 16.23 3.37 -0.86
C PHE A 316 17.44 3.81 -0.02
N ARG A 317 17.70 3.18 1.13
CA ARG A 317 18.97 3.38 1.86
C ARG A 317 20.18 2.90 1.06
N LEU A 318 20.09 1.75 0.39
CA LEU A 318 21.16 1.28 -0.49
C LEU A 318 21.42 2.24 -1.64
N ILE A 319 20.35 2.72 -2.28
CA ILE A 319 20.45 3.70 -3.38
C ILE A 319 21.08 5.01 -2.88
N ASP A 320 20.64 5.50 -1.72
CA ASP A 320 21.17 6.72 -1.11
C ASP A 320 22.67 6.53 -0.75
N ARG A 321 23.06 5.39 -0.15
CA ARG A 321 24.48 5.05 0.13
C ARG A 321 25.32 4.91 -1.14
N LEU A 322 24.77 4.36 -2.22
CA LEU A 322 25.43 4.26 -3.51
C LEU A 322 25.66 5.64 -4.13
N HIS A 323 24.66 6.52 -4.06
CA HIS A 323 24.76 7.89 -4.54
C HIS A 323 25.85 8.68 -3.79
N ASP A 324 25.83 8.62 -2.45
CA ASP A 324 26.83 9.29 -1.61
C ASP A 324 28.24 8.74 -1.88
N ALA A 325 28.40 7.42 -1.99
CA ALA A 325 29.68 6.80 -2.31
C ALA A 325 30.20 7.22 -3.70
N SER A 326 29.32 7.30 -4.69
CA SER A 326 29.67 7.79 -6.03
C SER A 326 30.15 9.24 -6.00
N LYS A 327 29.45 10.11 -5.26
CA LYS A 327 29.77 11.54 -5.17
C LYS A 327 31.07 11.80 -4.42
N ASN A 328 31.35 11.02 -3.37
CA ASN A 328 32.57 11.15 -2.58
C ASN A 328 33.78 10.46 -3.24
N GLY A 329 33.59 9.75 -4.35
CA GLY A 329 34.64 8.95 -4.99
C GLY A 329 35.02 7.70 -4.19
N GLU A 330 34.19 7.32 -3.21
CA GLU A 330 34.38 6.19 -2.29
C GLU A 330 33.73 4.90 -2.82
N LEU A 331 33.70 4.72 -4.14
CA LEU A 331 33.37 3.44 -4.76
C LEU A 331 34.53 2.47 -4.51
N THR A 332 34.72 2.13 -3.24
CA THR A 332 35.71 1.19 -2.73
C THR A 332 35.30 -0.18 -3.23
N LEU A 333 36.00 -0.61 -4.27
CA LEU A 333 35.99 -2.01 -4.66
C LEU A 333 36.80 -2.78 -3.61
N SER A 334 36.28 -3.91 -3.15
CA SER A 334 36.99 -4.86 -2.29
C SER A 334 38.33 -5.27 -2.92
N GLU A 335 39.21 -5.93 -2.17
CA GLU A 335 40.49 -6.46 -2.66
C GLU A 335 40.31 -7.32 -3.94
N ASN A 336 39.16 -7.98 -4.07
CA ASN A 336 38.79 -8.79 -5.24
C ASN A 336 38.19 -8.00 -6.41
N LYS A 337 38.16 -6.66 -6.36
CA LYS A 337 37.45 -5.76 -7.29
C LYS A 337 35.92 -5.87 -7.27
N TRP A 338 35.30 -6.38 -6.19
CA TRP A 338 33.84 -6.47 -6.06
C TRP A 338 33.31 -5.49 -5.02
N ARG A 339 32.12 -4.93 -5.23
CA ARG A 339 31.41 -4.16 -4.19
C ARG A 339 30.12 -4.89 -3.85
N THR A 340 29.89 -5.09 -2.56
CA THR A 340 28.66 -5.67 -2.01
C THR A 340 28.14 -4.74 -0.93
N ASP A 341 26.89 -4.32 -1.06
CA ASP A 341 26.18 -3.58 -0.01
C ASP A 341 24.87 -4.31 0.28
N LEU A 342 24.46 -4.35 1.55
CA LEU A 342 23.27 -5.06 1.98
C LEU A 342 22.49 -4.20 2.97
N ASP A 343 21.17 -4.29 2.93
CA ASP A 343 20.31 -3.67 3.92
C ASP A 343 19.30 -4.70 4.43
N LEU A 344 19.35 -4.91 5.74
CA LEU A 344 18.36 -5.67 6.49
C LEU A 344 17.88 -4.75 7.62
N PRO A 345 16.56 -4.56 7.77
CA PRO A 345 16.02 -3.79 8.87
C PRO A 345 16.57 -4.27 10.22
N PRO A 346 17.13 -3.39 11.05
CA PRO A 346 17.78 -3.79 12.31
C PRO A 346 16.80 -4.37 13.33
N ARG A 347 15.50 -4.12 13.15
CA ARG A 347 14.42 -4.67 13.95
C ARG A 347 13.27 -5.12 13.07
N SER A 348 12.78 -6.33 13.31
CA SER A 348 11.54 -6.84 12.74
C SER A 348 10.57 -7.19 13.87
N SER A 349 9.30 -6.81 13.72
CA SER A 349 8.28 -7.02 14.75
C SER A 349 7.21 -8.02 14.37
N ASP A 350 6.98 -8.19 13.07
CA ASP A 350 6.01 -9.15 12.54
C ASP A 350 6.67 -10.49 12.17
N GLY A 351 7.96 -10.67 12.52
CA GLY A 351 8.73 -11.84 12.09
C GLY A 351 8.93 -11.90 10.58
N GLN A 352 8.74 -10.79 9.86
CA GLN A 352 8.98 -10.69 8.42
C GLN A 352 9.93 -9.52 8.16
N SER A 353 10.87 -9.69 7.23
CA SER A 353 11.75 -8.61 6.79
C SER A 353 12.19 -8.82 5.36
N ASP A 354 12.46 -7.73 4.66
CA ASP A 354 13.06 -7.74 3.34
C ASP A 354 14.56 -7.53 3.44
N LEU A 355 15.34 -8.46 2.89
CA LEU A 355 16.77 -8.34 2.68
C LEU A 355 17.01 -7.84 1.25
N PHE A 356 17.72 -6.71 1.14
CA PHE A 356 18.21 -6.23 -0.14
C PHE A 356 19.72 -6.45 -0.24
N VAL A 357 20.16 -7.00 -1.37
CA VAL A 357 21.58 -7.23 -1.67
C VAL A 357 21.91 -6.53 -2.97
N MET A 358 22.89 -5.64 -2.97
CA MET A 358 23.36 -4.92 -4.15
C MET A 358 24.82 -5.29 -4.42
N VAL A 359 25.09 -5.77 -5.62
CA VAL A 359 26.41 -6.27 -6.03
C VAL A 359 26.86 -5.59 -7.30
N HIS A 360 28.10 -5.07 -7.30
CA HIS A 360 28.78 -4.56 -8.49
C HIS A 360 30.00 -5.42 -8.80
N ASN A 361 30.09 -5.87 -10.05
CA ASN A 361 31.22 -6.63 -10.56
C ASN A 361 32.25 -5.67 -11.15
N GLY A 362 33.27 -5.29 -10.38
CA GLY A 362 34.42 -4.51 -10.88
C GLY A 362 35.51 -5.39 -11.51
N GLY A 363 35.23 -6.67 -11.78
CA GLY A 363 36.12 -7.58 -12.49
C GLY A 363 36.33 -7.20 -13.96
N ASP A 364 37.09 -8.05 -14.67
CA ASP A 364 37.48 -7.78 -16.05
C ASP A 364 36.54 -8.40 -17.11
N SER A 365 35.67 -9.32 -16.70
CA SER A 365 34.65 -9.98 -17.53
C SER A 365 33.32 -10.12 -16.80
N ASP A 366 32.26 -10.34 -17.58
CA ASP A 366 30.97 -10.79 -17.04
C ASP A 366 31.16 -12.17 -16.39
N MET A 367 30.48 -12.39 -15.26
CA MET A 367 30.67 -13.59 -14.44
C MET A 367 29.33 -14.03 -13.84
N THR A 368 29.09 -15.34 -13.81
CA THR A 368 27.97 -15.89 -13.04
C THR A 368 28.41 -16.04 -11.59
N ILE A 369 27.61 -15.49 -10.67
CA ILE A 369 27.86 -15.62 -9.24
C ILE A 369 26.77 -16.47 -8.59
N GLU A 370 27.15 -17.12 -7.51
CA GLU A 370 26.26 -17.87 -6.64
C GLU A 370 26.12 -17.11 -5.32
N VAL A 371 24.91 -16.61 -5.06
CA VAL A 371 24.57 -15.91 -3.83
C VAL A 371 23.90 -16.89 -2.89
N GLU A 372 24.58 -17.22 -1.80
CA GLU A 372 24.10 -18.09 -0.74
C GLU A 372 23.67 -17.23 0.46
N ILE A 373 22.45 -17.46 0.92
CA ILE A 373 21.86 -16.73 2.04
C ILE A 373 21.45 -17.75 3.09
N VAL A 374 22.00 -17.57 4.29
CA VAL A 374 21.77 -18.44 5.43
C VAL A 374 21.09 -17.63 6.53
N THR A 375 19.88 -18.04 6.90
CA THR A 375 19.04 -17.34 7.88
C THR A 375 18.95 -18.17 9.15
N ALA A 376 19.45 -17.63 10.27
CA ALA A 376 19.38 -18.34 11.55
C ALA A 376 17.93 -18.42 12.07
N HIS A 377 17.40 -19.65 12.17
CA HIS A 377 16.03 -19.94 12.66
C HIS A 377 14.91 -19.25 11.86
N GLY A 378 15.17 -18.89 10.61
CA GLY A 378 14.22 -18.27 9.70
C GLY A 378 14.07 -19.05 8.41
N GLU A 379 13.09 -18.66 7.61
CA GLU A 379 12.83 -19.15 6.27
C GLU A 379 13.16 -18.04 5.26
N PRO A 380 13.92 -18.35 4.19
CA PRO A 380 14.57 -19.63 3.92
C PRO A 380 15.77 -19.89 4.84
N GLU A 381 15.94 -21.15 5.29
CA GLU A 381 17.09 -21.56 6.11
C GLU A 381 18.40 -21.43 5.32
N VAL A 382 18.39 -21.93 4.08
CA VAL A 382 19.43 -21.72 3.07
C VAL A 382 18.74 -21.45 1.73
N GLN A 383 19.12 -20.36 1.08
CA GLN A 383 18.71 -20.06 -0.29
C GLN A 383 19.93 -19.76 -1.14
N THR A 384 20.04 -20.46 -2.27
CA THR A 384 21.16 -20.32 -3.20
C THR A 384 20.64 -19.87 -4.55
N LEU A 385 21.15 -18.76 -5.06
CA LEU A 385 20.74 -18.13 -6.31
C LEU A 385 21.94 -18.00 -7.24
N ARG A 386 21.89 -18.65 -8.41
CA ARG A 386 22.90 -18.46 -9.46
C ARG A 386 22.42 -17.42 -10.45
N VAL A 387 23.13 -16.28 -10.52
CA VAL A 387 22.69 -15.12 -11.30
C VAL A 387 23.87 -14.54 -12.10
N PRO A 388 23.68 -14.18 -13.39
CA PRO A 388 24.72 -13.51 -14.15
C PRO A 388 24.92 -12.07 -13.66
N CYS A 389 26.18 -11.68 -13.46
CA CYS A 389 26.56 -10.33 -13.05
C CYS A 389 27.44 -9.68 -14.13
N LYS A 390 26.90 -8.63 -14.76
CA LYS A 390 27.60 -7.87 -15.81
C LYS A 390 28.73 -7.04 -15.22
N ARG A 391 29.80 -6.87 -15.98
CA ARG A 391 30.92 -6.01 -15.62
C ARG A 391 30.48 -4.56 -15.46
N THR A 392 30.73 -4.01 -14.28
CA THR A 392 30.53 -2.60 -13.95
C THR A 392 31.78 -1.78 -14.32
N ARG A 393 31.66 -0.93 -15.34
CA ARG A 393 32.73 0.02 -15.71
C ARG A 393 32.57 1.33 -14.94
N ILE A 394 32.92 1.31 -13.66
CA ILE A 394 32.71 2.43 -12.72
C ILE A 394 33.30 3.75 -13.22
N LYS A 395 34.44 3.73 -13.96
CA LYS A 395 35.08 4.94 -14.49
C LYS A 395 34.30 5.64 -15.61
N GLU A 396 33.40 4.94 -16.28
CA GLU A 396 32.58 5.47 -17.40
C GLU A 396 31.17 5.90 -16.91
N LEU A 397 30.76 5.44 -15.73
CA LEU A 397 29.42 5.64 -15.16
C LEU A 397 29.46 6.76 -14.11
N VAL A 398 29.08 7.97 -14.51
CA VAL A 398 29.02 9.14 -13.62
C VAL A 398 27.64 9.33 -12.99
N THR A 399 26.61 8.71 -13.57
CA THR A 399 25.21 8.91 -13.18
C THR A 399 24.68 7.73 -12.34
N LEU A 400 23.79 8.04 -11.39
CA LEU A 400 23.24 7.06 -10.43
C LEU A 400 22.44 5.95 -11.14
N ASP A 401 21.66 6.30 -12.15
CA ASP A 401 20.90 5.35 -12.96
C ASP A 401 21.81 4.33 -13.66
N GLY A 402 22.95 4.77 -14.18
CA GLY A 402 23.94 3.86 -14.77
C GLY A 402 24.60 2.93 -13.73
N LEU A 403 24.82 3.42 -12.51
CA LEU A 403 25.31 2.58 -11.41
C LEU A 403 24.26 1.57 -10.93
N LEU A 404 22.97 1.89 -11.03
CA LEU A 404 21.87 0.98 -10.71
C LEU A 404 21.66 -0.07 -11.82
N ASP A 405 21.72 0.31 -13.10
CA ASP A 405 21.59 -0.60 -14.25
C ASP A 405 22.74 -1.63 -14.32
N SER A 406 23.92 -1.24 -13.86
CA SER A 406 25.10 -2.10 -13.78
C SER A 406 25.22 -2.90 -12.48
N ALA A 407 24.29 -2.69 -11.52
CA ALA A 407 24.23 -3.45 -10.29
C ALA A 407 23.36 -4.70 -10.46
N LEU A 408 23.77 -5.81 -9.84
CA LEU A 408 22.83 -6.88 -9.53
C LEU A 408 22.14 -6.53 -8.20
N VAL A 409 20.82 -6.34 -8.22
CA VAL A 409 20.04 -6.10 -7.01
C VAL A 409 19.10 -7.28 -6.76
N LEU A 410 19.21 -7.86 -5.56
CA LEU A 410 18.35 -8.94 -5.09
C LEU A 410 17.40 -8.42 -4.02
N TRP A 411 16.14 -8.84 -4.09
CA TRP A 411 15.11 -8.59 -3.08
C TRP A 411 14.59 -9.93 -2.54
N ILE A 412 14.88 -10.21 -1.28
CA ILE A 412 14.65 -11.52 -0.67
C ILE A 412 13.83 -11.36 0.60
N GLY A 413 12.65 -11.97 0.62
CA GLY A 413 11.80 -12.03 1.79
C GLY A 413 12.34 -13.04 2.79
N LEU A 414 12.52 -12.60 4.03
CA LEU A 414 12.89 -13.43 5.17
C LEU A 414 11.72 -13.47 6.15
N ALA A 415 11.48 -14.64 6.72
CA ALA A 415 10.45 -14.85 7.73
C ALA A 415 10.99 -15.64 8.92
N TRP A 416 10.50 -15.35 10.12
CA TRP A 416 10.79 -16.07 11.35
C TRP A 416 9.48 -16.44 12.05
N PRO A 417 9.44 -17.60 12.73
CA PRO A 417 8.29 -17.99 13.52
C PRO A 417 8.05 -16.98 14.65
N SER A 418 6.78 -16.73 14.97
CA SER A 418 6.36 -15.80 16.05
C SER A 418 6.81 -16.23 17.45
N THR A 419 7.32 -17.45 17.61
CA THR A 419 7.85 -17.99 18.86
C THR A 419 9.29 -17.57 19.13
N VAL A 420 10.00 -17.03 18.14
CA VAL A 420 11.43 -16.71 18.21
C VAL A 420 11.60 -15.21 18.46
N SER A 421 12.51 -14.85 19.35
CA SER A 421 12.78 -13.45 19.72
C SER A 421 14.26 -13.23 20.01
N GLY A 422 14.71 -11.99 19.88
CA GLY A 422 16.10 -11.60 20.10
C GLY A 422 16.90 -11.44 18.80
N PRO A 423 18.24 -11.45 18.87
CA PRO A 423 19.10 -11.20 17.72
C PRO A 423 19.19 -12.41 16.77
N HIS A 424 18.93 -12.19 15.49
CA HIS A 424 19.05 -13.18 14.42
C HIS A 424 20.03 -12.70 13.36
N PRO A 425 21.21 -13.36 13.24
CA PRO A 425 22.12 -13.10 12.15
C PRO A 425 21.63 -13.72 10.85
N VAL A 426 21.90 -13.03 9.76
CA VAL A 426 21.69 -13.46 8.38
C VAL A 426 23.05 -13.32 7.69
N GLN A 427 23.57 -14.43 7.18
CA GLN A 427 24.81 -14.45 6.44
C GLN A 427 24.51 -14.44 4.94
N VAL A 428 25.17 -13.55 4.21
CA VAL A 428 25.13 -13.50 2.75
C VAL A 428 26.53 -13.72 2.23
N THR A 429 26.70 -14.80 1.48
CA THR A 429 27.98 -15.20 0.90
C THR A 429 27.84 -15.21 -0.61
N ILE A 430 28.79 -14.56 -1.29
CA ILE A 430 28.85 -14.48 -2.74
C ILE A 430 30.04 -15.32 -3.19
N ASN A 431 29.74 -16.41 -3.90
CA ASN A 431 30.73 -17.29 -4.48
C ASN A 431 30.84 -17.02 -5.99
N GLY A 432 32.05 -17.01 -6.50
CA GLY A 432 32.29 -16.98 -7.94
C GLY A 432 32.00 -18.33 -8.60
N ASP A 433 31.90 -18.35 -9.93
CA ASP A 433 31.75 -19.57 -10.74
C ASP A 433 32.85 -20.63 -10.47
N ASP A 434 34.03 -20.19 -10.02
CA ASP A 434 35.16 -21.05 -9.63
C ASP A 434 34.99 -21.70 -8.23
N GLY A 435 33.90 -21.39 -7.51
CA GLY A 435 33.65 -21.84 -6.13
C GLY A 435 34.39 -21.04 -5.05
N ASN A 436 35.16 -20.03 -5.43
CA ASN A 436 35.84 -19.14 -4.47
C ASN A 436 34.89 -18.10 -3.89
N THR A 437 34.91 -17.90 -2.58
CA THR A 437 34.15 -16.84 -1.91
C THR A 437 34.74 -15.47 -2.24
N LEU A 438 33.95 -14.64 -2.93
CA LEU A 438 34.31 -13.28 -3.34
C LEU A 438 34.05 -12.27 -2.22
N SER A 439 32.94 -12.45 -1.51
CA SER A 439 32.47 -11.59 -0.42
C SER A 439 31.61 -12.40 0.54
N SER A 440 31.71 -12.12 1.84
CA SER A 440 30.84 -12.73 2.85
C SER A 440 30.56 -11.70 3.94
N THR A 441 29.28 -11.38 4.12
CA THR A 441 28.83 -10.36 5.08
C THR A 441 27.77 -10.94 5.99
N ILE A 442 27.86 -10.64 7.27
CA ILE A 442 26.86 -11.02 8.27
C ILE A 442 26.12 -9.74 8.67
N VAL A 443 24.82 -9.75 8.49
CA VAL A 443 23.92 -8.68 8.95
C VAL A 443 23.02 -9.24 10.04
N GLN A 444 22.57 -8.40 10.96
CA GLN A 444 21.78 -8.85 12.09
C GLN A 444 20.47 -8.06 12.19
N THR A 445 19.37 -8.77 12.41
CA THR A 445 18.08 -8.17 12.78
C THR A 445 17.71 -8.61 14.20
N THR A 446 16.94 -7.79 14.91
CA THR A 446 16.40 -8.15 16.22
C THR A 446 14.90 -8.34 16.13
N LEU A 447 14.42 -9.53 16.47
CA LEU A 447 13.00 -9.87 16.53
C LEU A 447 12.42 -9.39 17.85
N THR A 448 11.45 -8.47 17.80
CA THR A 448 10.80 -7.91 18.98
C THR A 448 9.29 -7.84 18.82
N SER A 449 8.52 -8.27 19.81
CA SER A 449 7.05 -8.17 19.77
C SER A 449 6.50 -6.73 19.90
N SER A 450 7.36 -5.74 20.12
CA SER A 450 6.97 -4.33 20.25
C SER A 450 6.80 -3.66 18.88
N LEU A 451 5.77 -2.81 18.73
CA LEU A 451 5.60 -1.96 17.55
C LEU A 451 6.86 -1.10 17.33
N HIS A 452 7.45 -1.23 16.14
CA HIS A 452 8.62 -0.46 15.70
C HIS A 452 8.25 0.34 14.43
N PRO A 453 8.87 1.51 14.18
CA PRO A 453 8.67 2.27 12.95
C PRO A 453 8.86 1.47 11.66
N GLU A 454 9.72 0.44 11.68
CA GLU A 454 9.94 -0.43 10.52
C GLU A 454 9.12 -1.74 10.54
N SER A 455 8.10 -1.82 11.41
CA SER A 455 7.09 -2.90 11.38
C SER A 455 6.24 -2.84 10.11
N ALA A 456 5.72 -3.96 9.64
CA ALA A 456 4.87 -3.96 8.45
C ALA A 456 3.59 -3.13 8.68
N GLY A 457 3.06 -3.15 9.91
CA GLY A 457 1.94 -2.31 10.32
C GLY A 457 2.21 -0.81 10.22
N VAL A 458 3.38 -0.35 10.65
CA VAL A 458 3.76 1.09 10.57
C VAL A 458 4.12 1.47 9.13
N ARG A 459 4.89 0.65 8.40
CA ARG A 459 5.18 0.89 6.97
C ARG A 459 3.91 1.06 6.15
N MET A 460 2.90 0.23 6.40
CA MET A 460 1.61 0.37 5.75
C MET A 460 0.89 1.68 6.14
N ALA A 461 0.97 2.09 7.41
CA ALA A 461 0.37 3.34 7.86
C ALA A 461 1.05 4.56 7.21
N ASP A 462 2.39 4.57 7.18
CA ASP A 462 3.20 5.63 6.57
C ASP A 462 2.97 5.69 5.05
N ALA A 463 2.98 4.54 4.38
CA ALA A 463 2.68 4.46 2.96
C ALA A 463 1.26 4.95 2.66
N ALA A 464 0.27 4.53 3.47
CA ALA A 464 -1.09 5.02 3.34
C ALA A 464 -1.20 6.53 3.62
N GLU A 465 -0.33 7.11 4.45
CA GLU A 465 -0.27 8.55 4.69
C GLU A 465 0.25 9.32 3.47
N GLU A 466 1.31 8.83 2.81
CA GLU A 466 1.84 9.48 1.61
C GLU A 466 0.78 9.56 0.49
N VAL A 467 -0.03 8.51 0.34
CA VAL A 467 -1.17 8.50 -0.60
C VAL A 467 -2.30 9.42 -0.14
N ARG A 468 -2.45 9.68 1.17
CA ARG A 468 -3.42 10.66 1.70
C ARG A 468 -2.95 12.10 1.48
N ARG A 469 -1.65 12.39 1.54
CA ARG A 469 -1.11 13.74 1.25
C ARG A 469 -1.47 14.19 -0.16
N LEU A 470 -1.39 13.28 -1.14
CA LEU A 470 -1.90 13.48 -2.50
C LEU A 470 -3.39 13.89 -2.56
N ALA A 471 -4.20 13.40 -1.62
CA ALA A 471 -5.63 13.69 -1.59
C ALA A 471 -5.92 15.10 -1.03
N LEU A 472 -5.05 15.60 -0.15
CA LEU A 472 -5.17 16.92 0.48
C LEU A 472 -4.61 18.03 -0.42
N SER A 473 -3.46 17.80 -1.08
CA SER A 473 -2.82 18.78 -1.96
C SER A 473 -3.61 19.12 -3.24
N VAL A 474 -4.57 18.28 -3.63
CA VAL A 474 -5.48 18.51 -4.77
C VAL A 474 -6.80 19.15 -4.32
N SER A 475 -7.00 19.34 -3.01
CA SER A 475 -8.22 19.91 -2.43
C SER A 475 -8.08 21.35 -1.91
N GLU A 476 -6.87 21.90 -1.97
CA GLU A 476 -6.60 23.34 -1.95
C GLU A 476 -6.50 23.84 -3.40
#